data_AF-A0A9E6F9F0-F1
#
_entry.id   AF-A0A9E6F9F0-F1
#
_cell.length_a   1.000
_cell.length_b   1.000
_cell.length_c   1.000
_cell.angle_alpha   90.00
_cell.angle_beta   90.00
_cell.angle_gamma   90.00
#
_symmetry.space_group_name_H-M   'P 1'
#
loop_
_entity.id
_entity.type
_entity.pdbx_description
1 polymer ?
#
loop_
_entity_poly.entity_id
_entity_poly.type
_entity_poly.pdbx_seq_one_letter_code
_entity_poly.pdbx_strand_id
1 'polypeptide(L)'
;MKTTIQIHIFIVVLLFSTPLYAKECTQMEAFAAETVIGYLDSWKEIYNAFKSFGHCDDAAIAEGFDDVISIQWGEHWNNVYEMIKYTEENNNFKTFVYKRIGSETIPYDRWEKIVLQAKANCPREAFEFCKEIEKAK
;
A
#
# COMPACT_ATOMS: atom_id res chain seq x y z
N MET A 1 20.84 50.90 45.13
CA MET A 1 21.38 49.60 44.72
C MET A 1 20.19 48.71 44.36
N LYS A 2 19.90 48.52 43.06
CA LYS A 2 18.72 47.79 42.56
C LYS A 2 19.19 46.40 42.13
N THR A 3 18.70 45.35 42.78
CA THR A 3 18.98 43.96 42.38
C THR A 3 17.80 43.47 41.53
N THR A 4 17.98 43.50 40.22
CA THR A 4 16.98 43.00 39.26
C THR A 4 17.14 41.48 39.16
N ILE A 5 16.15 40.73 39.66
CA ILE A 5 16.08 39.27 39.49
C ILE A 5 15.56 39.01 38.07
N GLN A 6 16.43 38.52 37.19
CA GLN A 6 16.09 38.22 35.80
C GLN A 6 15.60 36.77 35.72
N ILE A 7 14.29 36.56 35.78
CA ILE A 7 13.65 35.24 35.65
C ILE A 7 13.80 34.78 34.19
N HIS A 8 14.72 33.84 33.96
CA HIS A 8 14.82 33.17 32.66
C HIS A 8 13.71 32.12 32.57
N ILE A 9 12.66 32.45 31.81
CA ILE A 9 11.63 31.48 31.41
C ILE A 9 12.27 30.53 30.41
N PHE A 10 12.69 29.35 30.88
CA PHE A 10 13.05 28.23 30.01
C PHE A 10 11.75 27.62 29.46
N ILE A 11 11.35 28.03 28.26
CA ILE A 11 10.27 27.37 27.51
C ILE A 11 10.82 26.04 26.99
N VAL A 12 10.55 24.95 27.71
CA VAL A 12 10.77 23.58 27.21
C VAL A 12 9.64 23.27 26.22
N VAL A 13 9.90 23.45 24.92
CA VAL A 13 9.02 22.98 23.86
C VAL A 13 9.14 21.45 23.79
N LEU A 14 8.29 20.74 24.55
CA LEU A 14 8.07 19.32 24.35
C LEU A 14 7.39 19.14 22.98
N LEU A 15 8.20 18.81 21.97
CA LEU A 15 7.70 18.26 20.71
C LEU A 15 7.03 16.92 21.04
N PHE A 16 5.76 16.95 21.38
CA PHE A 16 4.92 15.76 21.40
C PHE A 16 4.75 15.28 19.96
N SER A 17 5.73 14.53 19.47
CA SER A 17 5.54 13.67 18.31
C SER A 17 4.46 12.67 18.69
N THR A 18 3.23 12.86 18.21
CA THR A 18 2.19 11.87 18.36
C THR A 18 2.70 10.60 17.70
N PRO A 19 2.92 9.50 18.43
CA PRO A 19 3.23 8.23 17.79
C PRO A 19 2.09 7.93 16.82
N LEU A 20 2.43 7.73 15.56
CA LEU A 20 1.52 7.17 14.58
C LEU A 20 1.30 5.71 15.01
N TYR A 21 0.33 5.49 15.91
CA TYR A 21 -0.03 4.15 16.35
C TYR A 21 -0.66 3.42 15.16
N ALA A 22 0.16 2.64 14.47
CA ALA A 22 -0.34 1.62 13.55
C ALA A 22 -1.20 0.65 14.36
N LYS A 23 -2.39 0.32 13.86
CA LYS A 23 -3.26 -0.68 14.48
C LYS A 23 -2.51 -2.01 14.51
N GLU A 24 -2.30 -2.58 15.70
CA GLU A 24 -1.68 -3.90 15.83
C GLU A 24 -2.57 -4.97 15.20
N CYS A 25 -1.95 -5.90 14.46
CA CYS A 25 -2.63 -7.06 13.91
C CYS A 25 -2.70 -8.16 14.98
N THR A 26 -3.92 -8.57 15.33
CA THR A 26 -4.09 -9.70 16.26
C THR A 26 -3.82 -11.02 15.54
N GLN A 27 -3.46 -12.07 16.30
CA GLN A 27 -3.26 -13.42 15.72
C GLN A 27 -4.50 -13.93 14.97
N MET A 28 -5.69 -13.59 15.44
CA MET A 28 -6.95 -13.97 14.80
C MET A 28 -7.17 -13.21 13.49
N GLU A 29 -6.85 -11.91 13.45
CA GLU A 29 -6.89 -11.12 12.22
C GLU A 29 -5.85 -11.61 11.21
N ALA A 30 -4.64 -11.96 11.66
CA ALA A 30 -3.59 -12.49 10.80
C ALA A 30 -4.04 -13.82 10.15
N PHE A 31 -4.56 -14.75 10.95
CA PHE A 31 -5.10 -16.01 10.43
C PHE A 31 -6.26 -15.80 9.46
N ALA A 32 -7.16 -14.87 9.76
CA ALA A 32 -8.27 -14.52 8.86
C ALA A 32 -7.75 -13.90 7.55
N ALA A 33 -6.76 -13.01 7.62
CA ALA A 33 -6.14 -12.37 6.46
C ALA A 33 -5.48 -13.41 5.54
N GLU A 34 -4.64 -14.29 6.08
CA GLU A 34 -4.02 -15.39 5.33
C GLU A 34 -5.07 -16.28 4.67
N THR A 35 -6.15 -16.60 5.39
CA THR A 35 -7.24 -17.43 4.87
C THR A 35 -7.95 -16.77 3.69
N VAL A 36 -8.26 -15.47 3.75
CA VAL A 36 -9.02 -14.81 2.68
C VAL A 36 -8.17 -14.46 1.46
N ILE A 37 -6.87 -14.24 1.62
CA ILE A 37 -5.99 -13.82 0.51
C ILE A 37 -6.07 -14.80 -0.66
N GLY A 38 -6.10 -16.11 -0.39
CA GLY A 38 -6.18 -17.14 -1.44
C GLY A 38 -7.46 -17.11 -2.29
N TYR A 39 -8.43 -16.27 -1.94
CA TYR A 39 -9.71 -16.15 -2.64
C TYR A 39 -9.93 -14.76 -3.26
N LEU A 40 -8.94 -13.85 -3.24
CA LEU A 40 -9.09 -12.50 -3.78
C LEU A 40 -8.88 -12.51 -5.30
N ASP A 41 -9.96 -12.53 -6.06
CA ASP A 41 -9.94 -12.66 -7.52
C ASP A 41 -10.18 -11.36 -8.29
N SER A 42 -10.52 -10.29 -7.57
CA SER A 42 -10.91 -9.00 -8.16
C SER A 42 -10.45 -7.80 -7.32
N TRP A 43 -10.37 -6.63 -7.95
CA TRP A 43 -9.99 -5.39 -7.27
C TRP A 43 -10.94 -5.01 -6.14
N LYS A 44 -12.24 -5.29 -6.30
CA LYS A 44 -13.24 -5.10 -5.25
C LYS A 44 -12.94 -5.95 -4.01
N GLU A 45 -12.57 -7.21 -4.20
CA GLU A 45 -12.24 -8.10 -3.10
C GLU A 45 -10.94 -7.71 -2.43
N ILE A 46 -9.91 -7.37 -3.21
CA ILE A 46 -8.63 -6.83 -2.69
C ILE A 46 -8.89 -5.56 -1.87
N TYR A 47 -9.73 -4.65 -2.37
CA TYR A 47 -10.09 -3.42 -1.64
C TYR A 47 -10.85 -3.71 -0.34
N ASN A 48 -11.76 -4.69 -0.35
CA ASN A 48 -12.47 -5.10 0.86
C ASN A 48 -11.54 -5.76 1.87
N ALA A 49 -10.66 -6.65 1.43
CA ALA A 49 -9.65 -7.28 2.26
C ALA A 49 -8.71 -6.23 2.86
N PHE A 50 -8.26 -5.25 2.08
CA PHE A 50 -7.46 -4.12 2.57
C PHE A 50 -8.18 -3.34 3.69
N LYS A 51 -9.47 -3.02 3.54
CA LYS A 51 -10.21 -2.31 4.60
C LYS A 51 -10.27 -3.10 5.91
N SER A 52 -10.32 -4.42 5.83
CA SER A 52 -10.41 -5.30 7.00
C SER A 52 -9.03 -5.63 7.60
N PHE A 53 -8.01 -5.80 6.77
CA PHE A 53 -6.74 -6.42 7.13
C PHE A 53 -5.50 -5.66 6.64
N GLY A 54 -5.65 -4.46 6.07
CA GLY A 54 -4.51 -3.66 5.59
C GLY A 54 -3.53 -3.25 6.71
N HIS A 55 -3.96 -3.30 7.97
CA HIS A 55 -3.09 -3.13 9.13
C HIS A 55 -2.25 -4.37 9.46
N CYS A 56 -2.59 -5.52 8.87
CA CYS A 56 -1.84 -6.78 8.97
C CYS A 56 -0.85 -6.98 7.81
N ASP A 57 -0.51 -5.92 7.06
CA ASP A 57 0.37 -5.96 5.88
C ASP A 57 1.86 -6.22 6.23
N ASP A 58 2.15 -7.40 6.77
CA ASP A 58 3.46 -7.85 7.20
C ASP A 58 3.68 -9.34 6.86
N ALA A 59 4.94 -9.74 6.74
CA ALA A 59 5.38 -11.12 6.48
C ALA A 59 4.54 -11.85 5.40
N ALA A 60 4.04 -13.06 5.71
CA ALA A 60 3.29 -13.90 4.78
C ALA A 60 2.01 -13.23 4.21
N ILE A 61 1.40 -12.31 4.96
CA ILE A 61 0.21 -11.58 4.51
C ILE A 61 0.60 -10.56 3.44
N ALA A 62 1.73 -9.85 3.63
CA ALA A 62 2.25 -8.93 2.63
C ALA A 62 2.62 -9.67 1.34
N GLU A 63 3.33 -10.81 1.44
CA GLU A 63 3.67 -11.66 0.30
C GLU A 63 2.43 -12.17 -0.43
N GLY A 64 1.40 -12.59 0.32
CA GLY A 64 0.14 -13.01 -0.26
C GLY A 64 -0.58 -11.88 -1.01
N PHE A 65 -0.53 -10.65 -0.50
CA PHE A 65 -1.04 -9.49 -1.23
C PHE A 65 -0.21 -9.18 -2.48
N ASP A 66 1.13 -9.30 -2.43
CA ASP A 66 1.99 -9.14 -3.60
C ASP A 66 1.59 -10.12 -4.71
N ASP A 67 1.31 -11.38 -4.36
CA ASP A 67 0.91 -12.40 -5.33
C ASP A 67 -0.43 -12.06 -6.00
N VAL A 68 -1.50 -11.84 -5.24
CA VAL A 68 -2.83 -11.60 -5.83
C VAL A 68 -2.91 -10.27 -6.59
N ILE A 69 -2.25 -9.22 -6.11
CA ILE A 69 -2.21 -7.92 -6.78
C ILE A 69 -1.40 -8.02 -8.09
N SER A 70 -0.26 -8.71 -8.06
CA SER A 70 0.54 -8.88 -9.27
C SER A 70 -0.15 -9.77 -10.30
N ILE A 71 -1.00 -10.73 -9.89
CA ILE A 71 -1.87 -11.48 -10.81
C ILE A 71 -2.87 -10.54 -11.49
N GLN A 72 -3.51 -9.62 -10.75
CA GLN A 72 -4.44 -8.67 -11.35
C GLN A 72 -3.76 -7.76 -12.39
N TRP A 73 -2.53 -7.32 -12.11
CA TRP A 73 -1.76 -6.57 -13.09
C TRP A 73 -1.28 -7.44 -14.27
N GLY A 74 -0.74 -8.63 -14.01
CA GLY A 74 -0.14 -9.46 -15.06
C GLY A 74 -1.16 -10.09 -16.01
N GLU A 75 -2.26 -10.59 -15.45
CA GLU A 75 -3.21 -11.46 -16.16
C GLU A 75 -4.57 -10.78 -16.40
N HIS A 76 -4.94 -9.79 -15.60
CA HIS A 76 -6.24 -9.11 -15.65
C HIS A 76 -6.13 -7.60 -15.88
N TRP A 77 -5.12 -7.16 -16.65
CA TRP A 77 -4.81 -5.74 -16.87
C TRP A 77 -6.00 -4.89 -17.32
N ASN A 78 -6.94 -5.47 -18.08
CA ASN A 78 -8.15 -4.77 -18.50
C ASN A 78 -8.98 -4.21 -17.32
N ASN A 79 -8.82 -4.76 -16.11
CA ASN A 79 -9.53 -4.32 -14.91
C ASN A 79 -8.80 -3.22 -14.12
N VAL A 80 -7.67 -2.68 -14.63
CA VAL A 80 -6.91 -1.62 -13.94
C VAL A 80 -7.75 -0.37 -13.65
N TYR A 81 -8.78 -0.06 -14.45
CA TYR A 81 -9.68 1.06 -14.15
C TYR A 81 -10.44 0.87 -12.81
N GLU A 82 -10.74 -0.37 -12.42
CA GLU A 82 -11.41 -0.68 -11.16
C GLU A 82 -10.47 -0.42 -9.97
N MET A 83 -9.19 -0.78 -10.11
CA MET A 83 -8.15 -0.39 -9.16
C MET A 83 -8.08 1.13 -9.02
N ILE A 84 -7.99 1.85 -10.15
CA ILE A 84 -7.85 3.31 -10.15
C ILE A 84 -8.99 3.96 -9.36
N LYS A 85 -10.23 3.56 -9.62
CA LYS A 85 -11.41 4.00 -8.86
C LYS A 85 -11.20 3.88 -7.34
N TYR A 86 -10.77 2.72 -6.85
CA TYR A 86 -10.56 2.52 -5.41
C TYR A 86 -9.37 3.30 -4.86
N THR A 87 -8.31 3.50 -5.64
CA THR A 87 -7.15 4.31 -5.24
C THR A 87 -7.46 5.81 -5.20
N GLU A 88 -8.38 6.29 -6.03
CA GLU A 88 -8.89 7.67 -6.00
C GLU A 88 -9.82 7.89 -4.80
N GLU A 89 -10.63 6.89 -4.46
CA GLU A 89 -11.53 6.94 -3.30
C GLU A 89 -10.77 6.85 -1.96
N ASN A 90 -9.63 6.18 -1.91
CA ASN A 90 -8.91 5.87 -0.67
C ASN A 90 -7.39 5.97 -0.82
N ASN A 91 -6.81 7.06 -0.34
CA ASN A 91 -5.36 7.29 -0.37
C ASN A 91 -4.55 6.23 0.38
N ASN A 92 -5.07 5.65 1.46
CA ASN A 92 -4.36 4.57 2.16
C ASN A 92 -4.32 3.31 1.29
N PHE A 93 -5.39 3.05 0.53
CA PHE A 93 -5.39 1.97 -0.45
C PHE A 93 -4.43 2.25 -1.62
N LYS A 94 -4.36 3.51 -2.10
CA LYS A 94 -3.35 3.90 -3.09
C LYS A 94 -1.93 3.59 -2.60
N THR A 95 -1.57 4.08 -1.41
CA THR A 95 -0.26 3.81 -0.81
C THR A 95 -0.02 2.31 -0.63
N PHE A 96 -1.03 1.59 -0.14
CA PHE A 96 -0.98 0.14 0.02
C PHE A 96 -0.66 -0.54 -1.30
N VAL A 97 -1.44 -0.31 -2.36
CA VAL A 97 -1.24 -0.94 -3.69
C VAL A 97 0.11 -0.55 -4.29
N TYR A 98 0.49 0.73 -4.23
CA TYR A 98 1.74 1.21 -4.82
C TYR A 98 2.99 0.68 -4.11
N LYS A 99 2.91 0.38 -2.80
CA LYS A 99 3.99 -0.28 -2.06
C LYS A 99 4.40 -1.64 -2.66
N ARG A 100 3.49 -2.34 -3.36
CA ARG A 100 3.79 -3.65 -4.00
C ARG A 100 4.49 -3.53 -5.35
N ILE A 101 4.55 -2.35 -5.96
CA ILE A 101 5.17 -2.17 -7.27
C ILE A 101 6.66 -2.53 -7.17
N GLY A 102 7.11 -3.50 -7.96
CA GLY A 102 8.49 -3.95 -7.93
C GLY A 102 8.87 -4.76 -6.69
N SER A 103 7.89 -5.30 -5.94
CA SER A 103 8.19 -6.21 -4.83
C SER A 103 9.03 -7.41 -5.29
N GLU A 104 10.05 -7.77 -4.50
CA GLU A 104 11.00 -8.86 -4.79
C GLU A 104 10.34 -10.25 -4.74
N THR A 105 9.14 -10.34 -4.17
CA THR A 105 8.35 -11.58 -4.04
C THR A 105 7.57 -11.88 -5.33
N ILE A 106 7.41 -10.89 -6.23
CA ILE A 106 6.72 -11.06 -7.51
C ILE A 106 7.64 -11.85 -8.46
N PRO A 107 7.17 -13.00 -9.02
CA PRO A 107 7.94 -13.76 -10.00
C PRO A 107 8.40 -12.90 -11.18
N TYR A 108 9.63 -13.11 -11.63
CA TYR A 108 10.26 -12.27 -12.65
C TYR A 108 9.45 -12.23 -13.96
N ASP A 109 8.97 -13.39 -14.42
CA ASP A 109 8.15 -13.53 -15.62
C ASP A 109 6.81 -12.78 -15.51
N ARG A 110 6.18 -12.81 -14.33
CA ARG A 110 4.97 -12.03 -14.07
C ARG A 110 5.27 -10.53 -14.11
N TRP A 111 6.39 -10.10 -13.52
CA TRP A 111 6.77 -8.69 -13.60
C TRP A 111 7.03 -8.22 -15.03
N GLU A 112 7.70 -9.03 -15.86
CA GLU A 112 7.90 -8.68 -17.27
C GLU A 112 6.57 -8.47 -18.00
N LYS A 113 5.57 -9.33 -17.76
CA LYS A 113 4.22 -9.13 -18.28
C LYS A 113 3.60 -7.80 -17.80
N ILE A 114 3.72 -7.48 -16.51
CA ILE A 114 3.19 -6.23 -15.94
C ILE A 114 3.83 -5.01 -16.63
N VAL A 115 5.14 -5.00 -16.82
CA VAL A 115 5.85 -3.91 -17.52
C VAL A 115 5.41 -3.80 -18.98
N LEU A 116 5.22 -4.92 -19.67
CA LEU A 116 4.73 -4.92 -21.06
C LEU A 116 3.32 -4.34 -21.14
N GLN A 117 2.42 -4.70 -20.22
CA GLN A 117 1.08 -4.16 -20.15
C GLN A 117 1.09 -2.65 -19.86
N ALA A 118 1.92 -2.21 -18.90
CA ALA A 118 2.10 -0.79 -18.58
C ALA A 118 2.59 0.03 -19.76
N LYS A 119 3.43 -0.53 -20.64
CA LYS A 119 3.94 0.18 -21.83
C LYS A 119 2.95 0.16 -22.99
N ALA A 120 2.32 -0.98 -23.24
CA ALA A 120 1.51 -1.19 -24.44
C ALA A 120 0.04 -0.76 -24.26
N ASN A 121 -0.49 -0.93 -23.05
CA ASN A 121 -1.92 -0.85 -22.77
C ASN A 121 -2.23 0.08 -21.59
N CYS A 122 -1.43 1.13 -21.36
CA CYS A 122 -1.69 2.08 -20.28
C CYS A 122 -2.96 2.90 -20.56
N PRO A 123 -4.01 2.81 -19.72
CA PRO A 123 -5.14 3.72 -19.83
C PRO A 123 -4.75 5.12 -19.35
N ARG A 124 -5.42 6.15 -19.87
CA ARG A 124 -5.10 7.55 -19.58
C ARG A 124 -5.22 7.86 -18.09
N GLU A 125 -6.22 7.29 -17.44
CA GLU A 125 -6.55 7.43 -16.02
C GLU A 125 -5.50 6.78 -15.11
N ALA A 126 -4.72 5.82 -15.62
CA ALA A 126 -3.66 5.15 -14.87
C ALA A 126 -2.25 5.62 -15.27
N PHE A 127 -2.11 6.75 -15.96
CA PHE A 127 -0.81 7.18 -16.49
C PHE A 127 0.27 7.26 -15.41
N GLU A 128 -0.03 7.84 -14.24
CA GLU A 128 0.91 7.88 -13.11
C GLU A 128 1.31 6.48 -12.64
N PHE A 129 0.35 5.57 -12.52
CA PHE A 129 0.58 4.18 -12.11
C PHE A 129 1.52 3.45 -13.10
N CYS A 130 1.26 3.56 -14.41
CA CYS A 130 2.12 2.96 -15.42
C CYS A 130 3.55 3.55 -15.38
N LYS A 131 3.68 4.86 -15.14
CA LYS A 131 4.99 5.51 -14.98
C LYS A 131 5.76 5.00 -13.77
N GLU A 132 5.09 4.69 -12.67
CA GLU A 132 5.74 4.08 -11.50
C GLU A 132 6.18 2.65 -11.80
N ILE A 133 5.38 1.84 -12.50
CA ILE A 133 5.80 0.50 -12.96
C ILE A 133 7.05 0.57 -13.85
N GLU A 134 7.09 1.50 -14.80
CA GLU A 134 8.23 1.61 -15.73
C GLU A 134 9.55 1.97 -15.05
N LYS A 135 9.49 2.73 -13.95
CA LYS A 135 10.66 3.11 -13.15
C LYS A 135 11.02 2.05 -12.11
N ALA A 136 10.06 1.22 -11.74
CA ALA A 136 10.25 0.19 -10.74
C ALA A 136 11.07 -0.96 -11.32
N LYS A 137 12.31 -1.03 -10.84
CA LYS A 137 13.22 -2.17 -10.73
C LYS A 137 14.64 -1.64 -10.62
#